data_AF-A0A497KP39-F1
#
_entry.id   AF-A0A497KP39-F1
#
_cell.length_a   1.000
_cell.length_b   1.000
_cell.length_c   1.000
_cell.angle_alpha   90.00
_cell.angle_beta   90.00
_cell.angle_gamma   90.00
#
_symmetry.space_group_name_H-M   'P 1'
#
loop_
_entity.id
_entity.type
_entity.pdbx_description
1 polymer ?
#
loop_
_entity_poly.entity_id
_entity_poly.type
_entity_poly.pdbx_seq_one_letter_code
_entity_poly.pdbx_strand_id
1 'polypeptide(L)'
;YGALGAFATGIGSTEMAAVFATGEIWLRVPSTIRINATGSFKKHVTPKDLILYVIGKIGAAGATYKAVEFTGSTISQISISGRMTLCNMTVEMGAKTGLINPDEETFNYVKSRARRPFRALKSDPNAKYEKTLEVDVDRLEPQIACPHSVDNVKPVKSVEGTEINQAFLGSCTNGRLEDLKAAAEILKGKKISRGVRMIVTPASQEVYLQALKNGFLEIFVKAGALVTNPTCGACFGGHMGLLAPGEVCVSSSNRNFVGRMGSPEAEIYLASPVTVAASALAGKIVDPVAYLEE
;
A
#
# COMPACT_ATOMS: atom_id res chain seq x y z
N TYR A 1 -8.84 -3.16 -6.98
CA TYR A 1 -10.16 -3.25 -7.66
C TYR A 1 -11.31 -3.29 -6.65
N GLY A 2 -11.21 -4.08 -5.58
CA GLY A 2 -12.15 -4.05 -4.45
C GLY A 2 -12.51 -2.67 -3.90
N ALA A 3 -11.55 -1.74 -3.94
CA ALA A 3 -11.72 -0.33 -3.58
C ALA A 3 -12.83 0.41 -4.35
N LEU A 4 -13.25 -0.13 -5.51
CA LEU A 4 -14.28 0.42 -6.37
C LEU A 4 -15.64 -0.31 -6.22
N GLY A 5 -15.80 -1.15 -5.20
CA GLY A 5 -17.01 -1.93 -4.99
C GLY A 5 -17.17 -3.14 -5.92
N ALA A 6 -16.06 -3.67 -6.44
CA ALA A 6 -16.06 -4.83 -7.35
C ALA A 6 -15.35 -6.03 -6.72
N PHE A 7 -15.97 -7.21 -6.80
CA PHE A 7 -15.31 -8.47 -6.46
C PHE A 7 -14.18 -8.75 -7.45
N ALA A 8 -12.94 -8.81 -6.97
CA ALA A 8 -11.77 -9.01 -7.81
C ALA A 8 -10.78 -9.93 -7.11
N THR A 9 -10.35 -10.98 -7.81
CA THR A 9 -9.49 -12.01 -7.23
C THR A 9 -8.40 -12.42 -8.21
N GLY A 10 -7.27 -12.86 -7.66
CA GLY A 10 -6.23 -13.52 -8.44
C GLY A 10 -6.66 -14.94 -8.79
N ILE A 11 -6.37 -15.34 -10.02
CA ILE A 11 -6.59 -16.69 -10.55
C ILE A 11 -5.34 -17.15 -11.30
N GLY A 12 -5.14 -18.47 -11.38
CA GLY A 12 -4.04 -19.08 -12.12
C GLY A 12 -4.22 -19.05 -13.64
N SER A 13 -3.19 -19.46 -14.38
CA SER A 13 -3.21 -19.49 -15.85
C SER A 13 -4.30 -20.40 -16.41
N THR A 14 -4.53 -21.58 -15.80
CA THR A 14 -5.57 -22.52 -16.22
C THR A 14 -6.97 -21.94 -16.05
N GLU A 15 -7.25 -21.30 -14.91
CA GLU A 15 -8.52 -20.63 -14.65
C GLU A 15 -8.73 -19.47 -15.63
N MET A 16 -7.67 -18.70 -15.92
CA MET A 16 -7.73 -17.61 -16.90
C MET A 16 -8.03 -18.13 -18.31
N ALA A 17 -7.46 -19.28 -18.71
CA ALA A 17 -7.76 -19.90 -19.99
C ALA A 17 -9.24 -20.28 -20.10
N ALA A 18 -9.84 -20.80 -19.03
CA ALA A 18 -11.28 -21.08 -18.99
C ALA A 18 -12.10 -19.79 -19.12
N VAL A 19 -11.76 -18.73 -18.39
CA VAL A 19 -12.42 -17.41 -18.51
C VAL A 19 -12.31 -16.85 -19.93
N PHE A 20 -11.18 -17.02 -20.61
CA PHE A 20 -11.03 -16.59 -22.00
C PHE A 20 -11.90 -17.40 -22.96
N ALA A 21 -12.07 -18.70 -22.70
CA ALA A 21 -12.87 -19.57 -23.55
C ALA A 21 -14.38 -19.40 -23.34
N THR A 22 -14.84 -19.16 -22.10
CA THR A 22 -16.27 -19.19 -21.75
C THR A 22 -16.82 -17.85 -21.29
N GLY A 23 -15.97 -16.91 -20.86
CA GLY A 23 -16.39 -15.68 -20.17
C GLY A 23 -16.82 -15.89 -18.72
N GLU A 24 -16.66 -17.10 -18.17
CA GLU A 24 -17.21 -17.51 -16.87
C GLU A 24 -16.17 -18.23 -16.00
N ILE A 25 -16.39 -18.25 -14.68
CA ILE A 25 -15.55 -18.96 -13.71
C ILE A 25 -16.37 -19.48 -12.54
N TRP A 26 -15.96 -20.62 -11.99
CA TRP A 26 -16.51 -21.17 -10.76
C TRP A 26 -15.80 -20.59 -9.53
N LEU A 27 -16.56 -20.02 -8.62
CA LEU A 27 -16.05 -19.49 -7.35
C LEU A 27 -16.91 -19.98 -6.20
N ARG A 28 -16.26 -20.44 -5.13
CA ARG A 28 -16.94 -20.63 -3.85
C ARG A 28 -17.17 -19.26 -3.21
N VAL A 29 -18.41 -18.96 -2.85
CA VAL A 29 -18.76 -17.71 -2.14
C VAL A 29 -18.01 -17.69 -0.80
N PRO A 30 -17.12 -16.71 -0.56
CA PRO A 30 -16.39 -16.61 0.69
C PRO A 30 -17.27 -16.04 1.81
N SER A 31 -17.01 -16.43 3.05
CA SER A 31 -17.49 -15.67 4.21
C SER A 31 -16.73 -14.34 4.34
N THR A 32 -17.28 -13.37 5.08
CA THR A 32 -16.73 -12.02 5.17
C THR A 32 -16.24 -11.68 6.57
N ILE A 33 -15.00 -11.20 6.68
CA ILE A 33 -14.48 -10.48 7.85
C ILE A 33 -14.71 -9.00 7.63
N ARG A 34 -15.34 -8.33 8.59
CA ARG A 34 -15.51 -6.87 8.59
C ARG A 34 -14.37 -6.20 9.34
N ILE A 35 -13.76 -5.19 8.73
CA ILE A 35 -12.88 -4.24 9.40
C ILE A 35 -13.68 -2.94 9.53
N ASN A 36 -14.04 -2.56 10.75
CA ASN A 36 -14.76 -1.32 11.02
C ASN A 36 -13.77 -0.29 11.56
N ALA A 37 -13.38 0.67 10.71
CA ALA A 37 -12.42 1.70 11.03
C ALA A 37 -13.12 3.04 11.29
N THR A 38 -12.89 3.61 12.47
CA THR A 38 -13.50 4.87 12.93
C THR A 38 -12.43 5.85 13.40
N GLY A 39 -12.74 7.14 13.37
CA GLY A 39 -11.78 8.22 13.64
C GLY A 39 -11.22 8.85 12.35
N SER A 40 -10.20 9.69 12.48
CA SER A 40 -9.55 10.40 11.38
C SER A 40 -8.03 10.21 11.40
N PHE A 41 -7.42 10.04 10.22
CA PHE A 41 -5.97 9.92 10.14
C PHE A 41 -5.26 11.19 10.60
N LYS A 42 -4.28 11.04 11.51
CA LYS A 42 -3.28 12.07 11.77
C LYS A 42 -2.39 12.25 10.54
N LYS A 43 -1.76 13.41 10.38
CA LYS A 43 -0.90 13.73 9.21
C LYS A 43 0.17 12.67 8.91
N HIS A 44 0.72 12.05 9.94
CA HIS A 44 1.81 11.06 9.85
C HIS A 44 1.31 9.61 9.75
N VAL A 45 0.00 9.38 9.74
CA VAL A 45 -0.61 8.04 9.62
C VAL A 45 -1.41 7.99 8.32
N THR A 46 -1.25 6.91 7.58
CA THR A 46 -1.83 6.74 6.25
C THR A 46 -2.67 5.45 6.17
N PRO A 47 -3.43 5.24 5.09
CA PRO A 47 -4.07 3.96 4.83
C PRO A 47 -3.11 2.77 4.83
N LYS A 48 -1.82 3.00 4.50
CA LYS A 48 -0.80 1.95 4.59
C LYS A 48 -0.59 1.48 6.03
N ASP A 49 -0.56 2.40 6.99
CA ASP A 49 -0.40 2.08 8.40
C ASP A 49 -1.61 1.30 8.93
N LEU A 50 -2.83 1.69 8.51
CA LEU A 50 -4.06 0.96 8.86
C LEU A 50 -4.04 -0.48 8.35
N ILE A 51 -3.69 -0.70 7.07
CA ILE A 51 -3.70 -2.06 6.52
C ILE A 51 -2.58 -2.93 7.11
N LEU A 52 -1.41 -2.36 7.40
CA LEU A 52 -0.35 -3.06 8.13
C LEU A 52 -0.83 -3.46 9.53
N TYR A 53 -1.43 -2.53 10.28
CA TYR A 53 -2.00 -2.84 11.60
C TYR A 53 -3.01 -4.00 11.53
N VAL A 54 -3.93 -3.95 10.56
CA VAL A 54 -4.93 -5.01 10.34
C VAL A 54 -4.28 -6.34 10.01
N ILE A 55 -3.28 -6.37 9.12
CA ILE A 55 -2.56 -7.60 8.77
C ILE A 55 -1.82 -8.16 9.99
N GLY A 56 -1.16 -7.33 10.79
CA GLY A 56 -0.50 -7.77 12.03
C GLY A 56 -1.47 -8.34 13.07
N LYS A 57 -2.74 -7.91 13.09
CA LYS A 57 -3.78 -8.45 13.98
C LYS A 57 -4.43 -9.73 13.45
N ILE A 58 -4.55 -9.87 12.13
CA ILE A 58 -5.21 -11.03 11.50
C ILE A 58 -4.22 -12.17 11.25
N GLY A 59 -2.96 -11.85 10.91
CA GLY A 59 -1.94 -12.82 10.52
C GLY A 59 -2.03 -13.22 9.05
N ALA A 60 -0.92 -13.74 8.50
CA ALA A 60 -0.77 -14.07 7.08
C ALA A 60 -1.80 -15.07 6.54
N ALA A 61 -2.34 -15.95 7.40
CA ALA A 61 -3.35 -16.94 7.03
C ALA A 61 -4.74 -16.66 7.63
N GLY A 62 -4.91 -15.58 8.39
CA GLY A 62 -6.12 -15.35 9.19
C GLY A 62 -7.39 -15.10 8.38
N ALA A 63 -7.27 -14.62 7.14
CA ALA A 63 -8.38 -14.40 6.22
C ALA A 63 -8.43 -15.42 5.06
N THR A 64 -7.76 -16.57 5.19
CA THR A 64 -7.73 -17.62 4.14
C THR A 64 -9.14 -17.97 3.66
N TYR A 65 -9.37 -17.84 2.35
CA TYR A 65 -10.66 -18.02 1.65
C TYR A 65 -11.82 -17.15 2.13
N LYS A 66 -11.54 -16.04 2.81
CA LYS A 66 -12.54 -15.05 3.24
C LYS A 66 -12.44 -13.79 2.40
N ALA A 67 -13.55 -13.06 2.25
CA ALA A 67 -13.53 -11.68 1.82
C ALA A 67 -13.24 -10.79 3.04
N VAL A 68 -12.57 -9.66 2.81
CA VAL A 68 -12.37 -8.63 3.83
C VAL A 68 -13.08 -7.38 3.37
N GLU A 69 -14.09 -6.95 4.12
CA GLU A 69 -14.83 -5.72 3.85
C GLU A 69 -14.39 -4.62 4.82
N PHE A 70 -13.92 -3.49 4.28
CA PHE A 70 -13.60 -2.30 5.08
C PHE A 70 -14.80 -1.36 5.13
N THR A 71 -15.18 -0.99 6.34
CA THR A 71 -16.34 -0.16 6.68
C THR A 71 -15.95 0.88 7.73
N GLY A 72 -16.89 1.77 8.07
CA GLY A 72 -16.70 2.77 9.12
C GLY A 72 -16.33 4.15 8.58
N SER A 73 -16.41 5.16 9.46
CA SER A 73 -16.31 6.58 9.10
C SER A 73 -14.95 6.97 8.54
N THR A 74 -13.88 6.25 8.90
CA THR A 74 -12.54 6.50 8.33
C THR A 74 -12.51 6.14 6.84
N ILE A 75 -13.16 5.02 6.46
CA ILE A 75 -13.14 4.51 5.08
C ILE A 75 -13.88 5.46 4.13
N SER A 76 -14.98 6.08 4.59
CA SER A 76 -15.69 7.09 3.80
C SER A 76 -14.91 8.39 3.60
N GLN A 77 -13.95 8.70 4.47
CA GLN A 77 -13.17 9.95 4.42
C GLN A 77 -11.89 9.85 3.56
N ILE A 78 -11.44 8.64 3.23
CA ILE A 78 -10.23 8.46 2.42
C ILE A 78 -10.52 8.42 0.92
N SER A 79 -9.55 8.89 0.15
CA SER A 79 -9.56 8.87 -1.32
C SER A 79 -9.63 7.44 -1.88
N ILE A 80 -9.98 7.33 -3.17
CA ILE A 80 -9.87 6.04 -3.88
C ILE A 80 -8.46 5.45 -3.84
N SER A 81 -7.43 6.28 -3.85
CA SER A 81 -6.04 5.81 -3.77
C SER A 81 -5.75 5.16 -2.41
N GLY A 82 -6.21 5.75 -1.32
CA GLY A 82 -6.13 5.14 0.01
C GLY A 82 -6.90 3.83 0.11
N ARG A 83 -8.12 3.78 -0.45
CA ARG A 83 -8.93 2.55 -0.52
C ARG A 83 -8.23 1.45 -1.32
N MET A 84 -7.56 1.82 -2.42
CA MET A 84 -6.74 0.88 -3.20
C MET A 84 -5.59 0.31 -2.39
N THR A 85 -4.94 1.12 -1.53
CA THR A 85 -3.90 0.63 -0.61
C THR A 85 -4.45 -0.45 0.32
N LEU A 86 -5.62 -0.21 0.94
CA LEU A 86 -6.27 -1.19 1.82
C LEU A 86 -6.61 -2.50 1.09
N CYS A 87 -7.35 -2.40 -0.02
CA CYS A 87 -7.78 -3.59 -0.77
C CYS A 87 -6.64 -4.32 -1.48
N ASN A 88 -5.52 -3.64 -1.77
CA ASN A 88 -4.35 -4.27 -2.42
C ASN A 88 -3.68 -5.29 -1.49
N MET A 89 -3.52 -4.96 -0.21
CA MET A 89 -2.75 -5.80 0.71
C MET A 89 -3.59 -6.86 1.43
N THR A 90 -4.89 -6.98 1.18
CA THR A 90 -5.70 -8.02 1.83
C THR A 90 -5.22 -9.43 1.52
N VAL A 91 -4.60 -9.64 0.36
CA VAL A 91 -3.98 -10.93 0.01
C VAL A 91 -2.85 -11.32 0.96
N GLU A 92 -2.18 -10.35 1.58
CA GLU A 92 -1.06 -10.59 2.50
C GLU A 92 -1.54 -11.10 3.88
N MET A 93 -2.85 -11.15 4.12
CA MET A 93 -3.48 -11.87 5.24
C MET A 93 -4.31 -13.09 4.76
N GLY A 94 -4.09 -13.53 3.52
CA GLY A 94 -4.72 -14.71 2.92
C GLY A 94 -6.13 -14.48 2.35
N ALA A 95 -6.63 -13.23 2.35
CA ALA A 95 -7.97 -12.94 1.88
C ALA A 95 -8.14 -13.23 0.38
N LYS A 96 -9.32 -13.75 0.00
CA LYS A 96 -9.68 -13.98 -1.40
C LYS A 96 -9.88 -12.67 -2.17
N THR A 97 -10.39 -11.64 -1.49
CA THR A 97 -10.54 -10.27 -1.99
C THR A 97 -10.68 -9.29 -0.83
N GLY A 98 -10.27 -8.05 -1.03
CA GLY A 98 -10.70 -6.89 -0.23
C GLY A 98 -11.87 -6.19 -0.91
N LEU A 99 -12.77 -5.58 -0.14
CA LEU A 99 -13.95 -4.87 -0.64
C LEU A 99 -14.20 -3.59 0.15
N ILE A 100 -14.62 -2.54 -0.55
CA ILE A 100 -15.14 -1.30 0.04
C ILE A 100 -16.41 -0.94 -0.72
N ASN A 101 -17.47 -0.62 0.02
CA ASN A 101 -18.74 -0.20 -0.57
C ASN A 101 -18.56 1.07 -1.41
N PRO A 102 -19.15 1.14 -2.62
CA PRO A 102 -19.05 2.30 -3.47
C PRO A 102 -19.85 3.48 -2.90
N ASP A 103 -19.28 4.67 -2.92
CA ASP A 103 -19.93 5.93 -2.55
C ASP A 103 -19.70 6.99 -3.63
N GLU A 104 -20.01 8.25 -3.32
CA GLU A 104 -19.86 9.37 -4.27
C GLU A 104 -18.43 9.52 -4.79
N GLU A 105 -17.42 9.32 -3.94
CA GLU A 105 -16.01 9.37 -4.33
C GLU A 105 -15.69 8.25 -5.33
N THR A 106 -16.23 7.04 -5.11
CA THR A 106 -16.13 5.94 -6.07
C THR A 106 -16.83 6.28 -7.39
N PHE A 107 -18.02 6.87 -7.34
CA PHE A 107 -18.74 7.24 -8.56
C PHE A 107 -18.02 8.34 -9.34
N ASN A 108 -17.48 9.35 -8.67
CA ASN A 108 -16.70 10.42 -9.31
C ASN A 108 -15.45 9.85 -9.99
N TYR A 109 -14.75 8.93 -9.35
CA TYR A 109 -13.59 8.27 -9.92
C TYR A 109 -13.94 7.42 -11.15
N VAL A 110 -15.04 6.65 -11.08
CA VAL A 110 -15.43 5.69 -12.13
C VAL A 110 -16.15 6.36 -13.30
N LYS A 111 -16.92 7.44 -13.09
CA LYS A 111 -17.76 8.08 -14.14
C LYS A 111 -16.98 8.52 -15.38
N SER A 112 -15.75 9.02 -15.20
CA SER A 112 -14.88 9.43 -16.32
C SER A 112 -14.11 8.27 -16.97
N ARG A 113 -14.19 7.06 -16.41
CA ARG A 113 -13.36 5.90 -16.77
C ARG A 113 -14.17 4.70 -17.26
N ALA A 114 -15.42 4.57 -16.80
CA ALA A 114 -16.32 3.50 -17.20
C ALA A 114 -16.74 3.67 -18.67
N ARG A 115 -16.57 2.61 -19.45
CA ARG A 115 -17.03 2.55 -20.86
C ARG A 115 -18.40 1.90 -21.01
N ARG A 116 -18.95 1.37 -19.92
CA ARG A 116 -20.22 0.63 -19.89
C ARG A 116 -21.03 1.05 -18.68
N PRO A 117 -22.38 0.95 -18.74
CA PRO A 117 -23.22 1.10 -17.57
C PRO A 117 -22.81 0.13 -16.47
N PHE A 118 -22.90 0.58 -15.22
CA PHE A 118 -22.61 -0.24 -14.05
C PHE A 118 -23.70 -0.07 -13.00
N ARG A 119 -23.90 -1.10 -12.19
CA ARG A 119 -24.80 -1.09 -11.04
C ARG A 119 -23.96 -1.13 -9.76
N ALA A 120 -24.17 -0.15 -8.89
CA ALA A 120 -23.57 -0.15 -7.57
C ALA A 120 -24.22 -1.24 -6.71
N LEU A 121 -23.39 -2.04 -6.04
CA LEU A 121 -23.83 -2.99 -5.03
C LEU A 121 -23.23 -2.56 -3.70
N LYS A 122 -24.04 -2.66 -2.64
CA LYS A 122 -23.65 -2.36 -1.26
C LYS A 122 -24.08 -3.52 -0.38
N SER A 123 -23.34 -3.75 0.69
CA SER A 123 -23.75 -4.66 1.75
C SER A 123 -25.04 -4.18 2.41
N ASP A 124 -25.93 -5.12 2.73
CA ASP A 124 -27.17 -4.82 3.45
C ASP A 124 -26.87 -4.37 4.90
N PRO A 125 -27.68 -3.48 5.51
CA PRO A 125 -27.46 -3.05 6.89
C PRO A 125 -27.43 -4.19 7.93
N ASN A 126 -28.11 -5.30 7.64
CA ASN A 126 -28.19 -6.49 8.49
C ASN A 126 -27.30 -7.65 7.99
N ALA A 127 -26.33 -7.39 7.10
CA ALA A 127 -25.39 -8.39 6.64
C ALA A 127 -24.65 -9.05 7.82
N LYS A 128 -24.53 -10.38 7.78
CA LYS A 128 -23.83 -11.16 8.80
C LYS A 128 -22.35 -11.30 8.42
N TYR A 129 -21.49 -11.00 9.38
CA TYR A 129 -20.04 -11.14 9.24
C TYR A 129 -19.55 -12.28 10.12
N GLU A 130 -18.57 -13.04 9.64
CA GLU A 130 -17.96 -14.12 10.42
C GLU A 130 -17.20 -13.55 11.63
N LYS A 131 -16.53 -12.42 11.42
CA LYS A 131 -15.79 -11.70 12.45
C LYS A 131 -15.81 -10.21 12.14
N THR A 132 -15.82 -9.38 13.19
CA THR A 132 -15.55 -7.94 13.07
C THR A 132 -14.29 -7.57 13.84
N LEU A 133 -13.41 -6.79 13.22
CA LEU A 133 -12.30 -6.10 13.88
C LEU A 133 -12.61 -4.61 13.93
N GLU A 134 -12.73 -4.08 15.14
CA GLU A 134 -12.89 -2.65 15.40
C GLU A 134 -11.52 -1.96 15.44
N VAL A 135 -11.37 -0.85 14.74
CA VAL A 135 -10.13 -0.06 14.71
C VAL A 135 -10.45 1.42 14.93
N ASP A 136 -9.90 1.97 15.99
CA ASP A 136 -9.87 3.42 16.26
C ASP A 136 -8.57 3.99 15.66
N VAL A 137 -8.69 4.72 14.55
CA VAL A 137 -7.52 5.28 13.85
C VAL A 137 -6.96 6.53 14.52
N ASP A 138 -7.68 7.17 15.44
CA ASP A 138 -7.15 8.33 16.18
C ASP A 138 -5.99 7.91 17.10
N ARG A 139 -6.00 6.64 17.53
CA ARG A 139 -4.96 6.01 18.35
C ARG A 139 -3.90 5.26 17.56
N LEU A 140 -4.04 5.20 16.23
CA LEU A 140 -3.08 4.51 15.39
C LEU A 140 -1.80 5.34 15.29
N GLU A 141 -0.66 4.67 15.41
CA GLU A 141 0.68 5.23 15.17
C GLU A 141 1.21 4.73 13.82
N PRO A 142 2.27 5.33 13.25
CA PRO A 142 2.95 4.81 12.07
C PRO A 142 3.35 3.33 12.27
N GLN A 143 3.06 2.48 11.28
CA GLN A 143 3.29 1.04 11.35
C GLN A 143 4.37 0.62 10.35
N ILE A 144 5.08 -0.46 10.70
CA ILE A 144 6.10 -1.05 9.84
C ILE A 144 6.04 -2.58 9.91
N ALA A 145 6.02 -3.24 8.75
CA ALA A 145 6.19 -4.69 8.67
C ALA A 145 7.67 -5.02 8.61
N CYS A 146 8.16 -5.74 9.62
CA CYS A 146 9.55 -6.14 9.73
C CYS A 146 9.82 -7.42 8.91
N PRO A 147 11.05 -7.66 8.47
CA PRO A 147 11.41 -8.90 7.79
C PRO A 147 11.09 -10.16 8.64
N HIS A 148 10.85 -11.33 8.05
CA HIS A 148 10.63 -11.59 6.61
C HIS A 148 9.15 -11.91 6.31
N SER A 149 8.23 -11.35 7.10
CA SER A 149 6.79 -11.59 6.94
C SER A 149 6.00 -10.30 7.05
N VAL A 150 4.96 -10.18 6.22
CA VAL A 150 4.12 -8.96 6.15
C VAL A 150 3.31 -8.77 7.43
N ASP A 151 3.00 -9.85 8.15
CA ASP A 151 2.27 -9.83 9.43
C ASP A 151 3.15 -9.61 10.67
N ASN A 152 4.48 -9.51 10.51
CA ASN A 152 5.39 -9.09 11.58
C ASN A 152 5.36 -7.55 11.72
N VAL A 153 4.20 -7.02 12.11
CA VAL A 153 3.95 -5.57 12.17
C VAL A 153 4.20 -5.02 13.56
N LYS A 154 4.93 -3.90 13.61
CA LYS A 154 5.23 -3.17 14.84
C LYS A 154 5.04 -1.66 14.62
N PRO A 155 4.88 -0.85 15.67
CA PRO A 155 5.03 0.59 15.58
C PRO A 155 6.44 0.94 15.06
N VAL A 156 6.55 1.98 14.22
CA VAL A 156 7.85 2.41 13.65
C VAL A 156 8.89 2.67 14.73
N LYS A 157 8.50 3.30 15.84
CA LYS A 157 9.37 3.58 17.00
C LYS A 157 10.10 2.36 17.55
N SER A 158 9.55 1.16 17.39
CA SER A 158 10.16 -0.09 17.91
C SER A 158 11.40 -0.56 17.14
N VAL A 159 11.61 -0.04 15.93
CA VAL A 159 12.74 -0.35 15.04
C VAL A 159 13.45 0.93 14.59
N GLU A 160 13.24 2.01 15.33
CA GLU A 160 13.90 3.28 15.07
C GLU A 160 15.41 3.13 15.24
N GLY A 161 16.17 3.71 14.31
CA GLY A 161 17.62 3.62 14.31
C GLY A 161 18.21 2.51 13.43
N THR A 162 17.41 1.57 12.93
CA THR A 162 17.86 0.56 11.95
C THR A 162 18.40 1.25 10.69
N GLU A 163 19.69 1.12 10.41
CA GLU A 163 20.32 1.70 9.23
C GLU A 163 19.70 1.13 7.95
N ILE A 164 19.58 1.98 6.92
CA ILE A 164 19.08 1.57 5.61
C ILE A 164 20.11 1.88 4.53
N ASN A 165 20.13 1.05 3.49
CA ASN A 165 20.93 1.26 2.29
C ASN A 165 20.06 1.71 1.10
N GLN A 166 18.78 1.30 1.10
CA GLN A 166 17.83 1.65 0.07
C GLN A 166 16.49 2.12 0.66
N ALA A 167 15.90 3.12 0.01
CA ALA A 167 14.51 3.51 0.20
C ALA A 167 13.73 3.35 -1.12
N PHE A 168 12.63 2.61 -1.10
CA PHE A 168 11.81 2.39 -2.28
C PHE A 168 10.41 2.99 -2.12
N LEU A 169 10.15 4.07 -2.87
CA LEU A 169 8.86 4.74 -2.95
C LEU A 169 8.20 4.44 -4.29
N GLY A 170 6.99 3.88 -4.30
CA GLY A 170 6.25 3.72 -5.55
C GLY A 170 6.01 2.27 -5.95
N SER A 171 4.82 1.77 -5.67
CA SER A 171 4.37 0.44 -6.09
C SER A 171 2.88 0.48 -6.47
N CYS A 172 2.30 -0.68 -6.80
CA CYS A 172 0.84 -0.78 -6.93
C CYS A 172 0.10 -0.49 -5.61
N THR A 173 0.79 -0.62 -4.47
CA THR A 173 0.28 -0.35 -3.13
C THR A 173 0.31 1.14 -2.83
N ASN A 174 1.45 1.81 -3.02
CA ASN A 174 1.63 3.24 -2.74
C ASN A 174 2.58 3.84 -3.77
N GLY A 175 2.03 4.48 -4.79
CA GLY A 175 2.76 5.12 -5.89
C GLY A 175 1.87 6.03 -6.72
N ARG A 176 0.67 6.35 -6.21
CA ARG A 176 -0.30 7.25 -6.82
C ARG A 176 0.08 8.69 -6.45
N LEU A 177 -0.62 9.65 -7.05
CA LEU A 177 -0.23 11.06 -6.95
C LEU A 177 -0.18 11.56 -5.49
N GLU A 178 -1.11 11.12 -4.64
CA GLU A 178 -1.11 11.50 -3.21
C GLU A 178 0.07 10.91 -2.43
N ASP A 179 0.50 9.68 -2.74
CA ASP A 179 1.65 9.03 -2.11
C ASP A 179 2.94 9.80 -2.46
N LEU A 180 3.07 10.18 -3.73
CA LEU A 180 4.19 10.97 -4.23
C LEU A 180 4.17 12.38 -3.64
N LYS A 181 3.00 13.01 -3.53
CA LYS A 181 2.86 14.32 -2.91
C LYS A 181 3.34 14.30 -1.46
N ALA A 182 2.85 13.35 -0.65
CA ALA A 182 3.20 13.24 0.77
C ALA A 182 4.71 13.04 0.97
N ALA A 183 5.34 12.20 0.15
CA ALA A 183 6.79 12.03 0.19
C ALA A 183 7.56 13.28 -0.31
N ALA A 184 7.06 13.95 -1.35
CA ALA A 184 7.68 15.15 -1.89
C ALA A 184 7.66 16.32 -0.89
N GLU A 185 6.57 16.45 -0.11
CA GLU A 185 6.47 17.46 0.96
C GLU A 185 7.57 17.28 2.01
N ILE A 186 7.87 16.04 2.41
CA ILE A 186 8.97 15.73 3.34
C ILE A 186 10.34 16.03 2.71
N LEU A 187 10.54 15.69 1.44
CA LEU A 187 11.84 15.79 0.76
C LEU A 187 12.17 17.20 0.23
N LYS A 188 11.19 18.11 0.18
CA LYS A 188 11.33 19.43 -0.43
C LYS A 188 12.46 20.24 0.22
N GLY A 189 13.44 20.63 -0.60
CA GLY A 189 14.59 21.44 -0.15
C GLY A 189 15.62 20.67 0.69
N LYS A 190 15.44 19.36 0.90
CA LYS A 190 16.33 18.50 1.68
C LYS A 190 17.13 17.58 0.75
N LYS A 191 18.12 16.88 1.31
CA LYS A 191 18.96 15.90 0.59
C LYS A 191 18.86 14.56 1.28
N ILE A 192 18.71 13.50 0.50
CA ILE A 192 18.74 12.11 0.98
C ILE A 192 20.10 11.83 1.62
N SER A 193 20.11 11.02 2.68
CA SER A 193 21.32 10.71 3.44
C SER A 193 22.39 10.06 2.57
N ARG A 194 23.65 10.37 2.85
CA ARG A 194 24.79 9.79 2.13
C ARG A 194 24.80 8.27 2.33
N GLY A 195 24.91 7.53 1.24
CA GLY A 195 24.92 6.06 1.26
C GLY A 195 23.53 5.43 1.13
N VAL A 196 22.45 6.23 1.15
CA VAL A 196 21.10 5.72 0.85
C VAL A 196 20.75 5.95 -0.62
N ARG A 197 20.39 4.87 -1.32
CA ARG A 197 19.78 4.94 -2.65
C ARG A 197 18.27 5.05 -2.50
N MET A 198 17.69 6.21 -2.82
CA MET A 198 16.22 6.31 -2.93
C MET A 198 15.78 6.11 -4.38
N ILE A 199 14.84 5.19 -4.59
CA ILE A 199 14.20 4.92 -5.89
C ILE A 199 12.73 5.33 -5.80
N VAL A 200 12.28 6.10 -6.79
CA VAL A 200 10.90 6.57 -6.91
C VAL A 200 10.27 6.04 -8.20
N THR A 201 9.15 5.33 -8.08
CA THR A 201 8.43 4.71 -9.20
C THR A 201 6.95 5.10 -9.20
N PRO A 202 6.53 6.11 -9.98
CA PRO A 202 5.11 6.42 -10.14
C PRO A 202 4.31 5.20 -10.64
N ALA A 203 3.11 4.98 -10.08
CA ALA A 203 2.34 3.75 -10.29
C ALA A 203 1.83 3.56 -11.72
N SER A 204 1.75 4.63 -12.51
CA SER A 204 1.32 4.59 -13.91
C SER A 204 1.88 5.77 -14.70
N GLN A 205 1.76 5.71 -16.03
CA GLN A 205 2.15 6.82 -16.91
C GLN A 205 1.32 8.08 -16.64
N GLU A 206 0.03 7.92 -16.35
CA GLU A 206 -0.86 9.03 -15.97
C GLU A 206 -0.34 9.71 -14.69
N VAL A 207 -0.02 8.92 -13.65
CA VAL A 207 0.51 9.46 -12.39
C VAL A 207 1.87 10.10 -12.59
N TYR A 208 2.75 9.50 -13.40
CA TYR A 208 4.06 10.08 -13.73
C TYR A 208 3.90 11.48 -14.34
N LEU A 209 3.04 11.63 -15.35
CA LEU A 209 2.77 12.92 -16.00
C LEU A 209 2.13 13.93 -15.04
N GLN A 210 1.23 13.49 -14.17
CA GLN A 210 0.65 14.35 -13.13
C GLN A 210 1.73 14.82 -12.14
N ALA A 211 2.58 13.92 -11.65
CA ALA A 211 3.66 14.24 -10.74
C ALA A 211 4.70 15.19 -11.38
N LEU A 212 4.96 15.02 -12.67
CA LEU A 212 5.81 15.93 -13.45
C LEU A 212 5.20 17.34 -13.49
N LYS A 213 3.92 17.46 -13.87
CA LYS A 213 3.19 18.74 -13.94
C LYS A 213 3.11 19.45 -12.58
N ASN A 214 3.03 18.70 -11.49
CA ASN A 214 3.00 19.25 -10.13
C ASN A 214 4.40 19.53 -9.55
N GLY A 215 5.48 19.27 -10.29
CA GLY A 215 6.86 19.50 -9.83
C GLY A 215 7.38 18.48 -8.81
N PHE A 216 6.64 17.41 -8.50
CA PHE A 216 7.07 16.40 -7.52
C PHE A 216 8.30 15.64 -8.00
N LEU A 217 8.38 15.33 -9.30
CA LEU A 217 9.55 14.65 -9.86
C LEU A 217 10.83 15.49 -9.72
N GLU A 218 10.72 16.81 -9.91
CA GLU A 218 11.83 17.73 -9.73
C GLU A 218 12.31 17.74 -8.27
N ILE A 219 11.38 17.72 -7.30
CA ILE A 219 11.71 17.62 -5.87
C ILE A 219 12.50 16.34 -5.59
N PHE A 220 12.04 15.19 -6.09
CA PHE A 220 12.73 13.91 -5.89
C PHE A 220 14.14 13.93 -6.48
N VAL A 221 14.30 14.40 -7.72
CA VAL A 221 15.62 14.49 -8.38
C VAL A 221 16.53 15.47 -7.62
N LYS A 222 16.01 16.63 -7.22
CA LYS A 222 16.77 17.61 -6.41
C LYS A 222 17.18 17.05 -5.04
N ALA A 223 16.36 16.21 -4.42
CA ALA A 223 16.70 15.53 -3.17
C ALA A 223 17.79 14.46 -3.34
N GLY A 224 18.05 14.01 -4.59
CA GLY A 224 19.02 12.97 -4.92
C GLY A 224 18.41 11.59 -5.20
N ALA A 225 17.09 11.51 -5.37
CA ALA A 225 16.43 10.25 -5.69
C ALA A 225 16.51 9.90 -7.19
N LEU A 226 16.47 8.61 -7.48
CA LEU A 226 16.34 8.07 -8.83
C LEU A 226 14.86 7.92 -9.20
N VAL A 227 14.36 8.78 -10.07
CA VAL A 227 12.99 8.66 -10.60
C VAL A 227 12.99 7.74 -11.82
N THR A 228 12.21 6.67 -11.74
CA THR A 228 12.08 5.63 -12.77
C THR A 228 10.77 5.79 -13.55
N ASN A 229 10.72 5.22 -14.76
CA ASN A 229 9.44 5.02 -15.44
C ASN A 229 8.55 4.05 -14.63
N PRO A 230 7.21 4.12 -14.78
CA PRO A 230 6.30 3.16 -14.15
C PRO A 230 6.69 1.71 -14.45
N THR A 231 7.01 0.94 -13.41
CA THR A 231 7.42 -0.46 -13.49
C THR A 231 7.17 -1.18 -12.17
N CYS A 232 7.06 -2.52 -12.21
CA CYS A 232 7.10 -3.34 -11.00
C CYS A 232 8.52 -3.84 -10.67
N GLY A 233 9.53 -3.55 -11.51
CA GLY A 233 10.87 -4.14 -11.44
C GLY A 233 11.50 -4.10 -10.06
N ALA A 234 11.56 -2.92 -9.44
CA ALA A 234 12.14 -2.75 -8.11
C ALA A 234 11.31 -3.39 -6.98
N CYS A 235 10.01 -3.60 -7.20
CA CYS A 235 9.11 -4.16 -6.18
C CYS A 235 9.31 -5.66 -5.94
N PHE A 236 9.74 -6.43 -6.95
CA PHE A 236 9.97 -7.87 -6.84
C PHE A 236 11.40 -8.29 -7.24
N GLY A 237 12.32 -7.32 -7.38
CA GLY A 237 13.70 -7.60 -7.76
C GLY A 237 13.86 -8.09 -9.20
N GLY A 238 12.97 -7.68 -10.12
CA GLY A 238 13.08 -8.02 -11.55
C GLY A 238 14.15 -7.22 -12.27
N HIS A 239 14.29 -5.93 -11.93
CA HIS A 239 15.33 -5.02 -12.43
C HIS A 239 15.23 -3.70 -11.64
N MET A 240 16.34 -2.94 -11.59
CA MET A 240 16.49 -1.69 -10.84
C MET A 240 16.29 -1.86 -9.33
N GLY A 241 17.26 -1.41 -8.53
CA GLY A 241 17.10 -1.44 -7.09
C GLY A 241 17.30 -2.81 -6.45
N LEU A 242 18.03 -3.73 -7.10
CA LEU A 242 18.42 -5.00 -6.51
C LEU A 242 19.19 -4.77 -5.21
N LEU A 243 18.85 -5.56 -4.19
CA LEU A 243 19.53 -5.56 -2.90
C LEU A 243 20.68 -6.57 -2.89
N ALA A 244 21.84 -6.10 -2.46
CA ALA A 244 23.01 -6.93 -2.20
C ALA A 244 22.90 -7.66 -0.84
N PRO A 245 23.73 -8.70 -0.58
CA PRO A 245 23.80 -9.32 0.74
C PRO A 245 24.05 -8.30 1.85
N GLY A 246 23.26 -8.38 2.93
CA GLY A 246 23.35 -7.48 4.08
C GLY A 246 22.73 -6.09 3.89
N GLU A 247 22.20 -5.76 2.70
CA GLU A 247 21.51 -4.48 2.52
C GLU A 247 20.12 -4.47 3.15
N VAL A 248 19.76 -3.34 3.75
CA VAL A 248 18.44 -3.08 4.32
C VAL A 248 17.68 -2.08 3.44
N CYS A 249 16.43 -2.44 3.11
CA CYS A 249 15.52 -1.62 2.32
C CYS A 249 14.28 -1.25 3.11
N VAL A 250 13.93 0.04 3.17
CA VAL A 250 12.59 0.48 3.59
C VAL A 250 11.74 0.77 2.36
N SER A 251 10.57 0.14 2.27
CA SER A 251 9.78 0.06 1.04
C SER A 251 8.31 0.38 1.27
N SER A 252 7.72 1.10 0.32
CA SER A 252 6.27 1.33 0.24
C SER A 252 5.54 0.25 -0.59
N SER A 253 6.21 -0.86 -0.91
CA SER A 253 5.63 -2.07 -1.52
C SER A 253 4.82 -2.90 -0.53
N ASN A 254 4.24 -4.02 -0.99
CA ASN A 254 3.39 -4.91 -0.19
C ASN A 254 4.07 -6.18 0.34
N ARG A 255 5.30 -6.52 -0.09
CA ARG A 255 5.93 -7.83 0.24
C ARG A 255 7.39 -7.68 0.64
N ASN A 256 7.77 -8.42 1.68
CA ASN A 256 9.11 -8.42 2.27
C ASN A 256 9.66 -9.84 2.53
N PHE A 257 9.22 -10.82 1.76
CA PHE A 257 9.73 -12.19 1.87
C PHE A 257 11.24 -12.25 1.56
N VAL A 258 11.91 -13.30 2.04
CA VAL A 258 13.31 -13.58 1.75
C VAL A 258 13.57 -13.58 0.24
N GLY A 259 14.61 -12.87 -0.22
CA GLY A 259 14.99 -12.78 -1.63
C GLY A 259 14.03 -11.96 -2.51
N ARG A 260 13.05 -11.26 -1.91
CA ARG A 260 12.00 -10.56 -2.68
C ARG A 260 12.52 -9.43 -3.56
N MET A 261 13.63 -8.77 -3.20
CA MET A 261 14.19 -7.65 -3.96
C MET A 261 15.63 -7.89 -4.40
N GLY A 262 16.09 -9.15 -4.43
CA GLY A 262 17.48 -9.48 -4.75
C GLY A 262 18.01 -10.57 -3.84
N SER A 263 19.07 -10.27 -3.11
CA SER A 263 19.73 -11.24 -2.23
C SER A 263 18.78 -11.82 -1.16
N PRO A 264 18.87 -13.14 -0.86
CA PRO A 264 18.18 -13.73 0.28
C PRO A 264 18.72 -13.23 1.64
N GLU A 265 19.91 -12.63 1.67
CA GLU A 265 20.51 -12.04 2.87
C GLU A 265 20.13 -10.56 3.07
N ALA A 266 19.28 -10.01 2.19
CA ALA A 266 18.77 -8.65 2.32
C ALA A 266 17.51 -8.59 3.19
N GLU A 267 17.35 -7.48 3.90
CA GLU A 267 16.18 -7.21 4.73
C GLU A 267 15.28 -6.16 4.09
N ILE A 268 13.97 -6.39 4.15
CA ILE A 268 12.97 -5.47 3.59
C ILE A 268 11.94 -5.12 4.68
N TYR A 269 11.82 -3.83 4.97
CA TYR A 269 10.81 -3.28 5.86
C TYR A 269 9.71 -2.62 5.02
N LEU A 270 8.44 -2.87 5.33
CA LEU A 270 7.32 -2.25 4.62
C LEU A 270 6.72 -1.12 5.44
N ALA A 271 6.65 0.07 4.88
CA ALA A 271 6.15 1.26 5.58
C ALA A 271 5.32 2.15 4.65
N SER A 272 4.70 3.19 5.21
CA SER A 272 4.00 4.23 4.45
C SER A 272 4.96 5.12 3.65
N PRO A 273 4.47 5.83 2.61
CA PRO A 273 5.27 6.80 1.85
C PRO A 273 5.98 7.84 2.72
N VAL A 274 5.30 8.31 3.77
CA VAL A 274 5.86 9.30 4.68
C VAL A 274 6.99 8.73 5.53
N THR A 275 6.84 7.51 6.06
CA THR A 275 7.92 6.81 6.78
C THR A 275 9.11 6.50 5.87
N VAL A 276 8.87 6.07 4.63
CA VAL A 276 9.94 5.82 3.65
C VAL A 276 10.72 7.10 3.35
N ALA A 277 10.03 8.21 3.10
CA ALA A 277 10.66 9.50 2.80
C ALA A 277 11.46 10.05 3.98
N ALA A 278 10.90 10.00 5.20
CA ALA A 278 11.59 10.41 6.42
C ALA A 278 12.85 9.54 6.67
N SER A 279 12.73 8.23 6.50
CA SER A 279 13.85 7.30 6.69
C SER A 279 14.96 7.51 5.65
N ALA A 280 14.60 7.85 4.40
CA ALA A 280 15.56 8.18 3.35
C ALA A 280 16.40 9.43 3.69
N LEU A 281 15.78 10.46 4.30
CA LEU A 281 16.51 11.64 4.78
C LEU A 281 17.42 11.30 5.95
N ALA A 282 16.96 10.45 6.87
CA ALA A 282 17.69 10.11 8.09
C ALA A 282 18.86 9.13 7.87
N GLY A 283 18.81 8.31 6.82
CA GLY A 283 19.78 7.21 6.64
C GLY A 283 19.45 5.94 7.42
N LYS A 284 18.33 5.95 8.14
CA LYS A 284 17.87 4.90 9.04
C LYS A 284 16.36 4.99 9.22
N ILE A 285 15.72 3.94 9.71
CA ILE A 285 14.28 3.94 10.00
C ILE A 285 14.01 4.95 11.13
N VAL A 286 13.07 5.86 10.90
CA VAL A 286 12.65 6.91 11.86
C VAL A 286 11.14 7.10 11.83
N ASP A 287 10.58 7.58 12.94
CA ASP A 287 9.18 8.00 13.00
C ASP A 287 8.96 9.27 12.14
N PRO A 288 8.02 9.26 11.17
CA PRO A 288 7.78 10.40 10.30
C PRO A 288 7.18 11.62 11.01
N VAL A 289 6.69 11.52 12.26
CA VAL A 289 6.11 12.64 13.01
C VAL A 289 7.04 13.87 13.00
N ALA A 290 8.32 13.68 13.32
CA ALA A 290 9.30 14.76 13.39
C ALA A 290 9.60 15.44 12.04
N TYR A 291 9.15 14.85 10.93
CA TYR A 291 9.38 15.33 9.57
C TYR A 291 8.15 16.01 8.94
N LEU A 292 7.02 16.03 9.66
CA LEU A 292 5.72 16.53 9.20
C LEU A 292 5.14 17.64 10.10
N GLU A 293 5.87 18.04 11.15
CA GLU A 293 5.47 19.06 12.13
C GLU A 293 5.92 20.49 11.77
N GLU A 294 6.29 20.76 10.51
CA GLU A 294 6.48 22.13 9.99
C GLU A 294 5.24 22.67 9.25
#